data_AF-A0A2V7I8S6-F1
#
_entry.id   AF-A0A2V7I8S6-F1
#
_cell.length_a   1.000
_cell.length_b   1.000
_cell.length_c   1.000
_cell.angle_alpha   90.00
_cell.angle_beta   90.00
_cell.angle_gamma   90.00
#
_symmetry.space_group_name_H-M   'P 1'
#
loop_
_entity.id
_entity.type
_entity.pdbx_description
1 polymer ?
#
loop_
_entity_poly.entity_id
_entity_poly.type
_entity_poly.pdbx_seq_one_letter_code
_entity_poly.pdbx_strand_id
1 'polypeptide(L)'
;MMRFRRLGRIGFLLIVSVALLGAADRGTPAPPAAGPQEVTVAGLLIDEHTQQPTIVLQGKRDKRAFAMVIGPAEATGIAFPLQKLTPPRPLTHDLFLTLFGRLQVTLTKAVITDLRDNTYYATLFLSANGTTLELDSRPSDAIALAIRAKAPVFAEDRVFDKAERLPSGSSGSGPRI
;
A
#
# COMPACT_ATOMS: atom_id res chain seq x y z
N MET A 1 63.43 -26.29 -23.18
CA MET A 1 63.56 -24.88 -22.75
C MET A 1 63.94 -24.03 -23.98
N MET A 2 63.12 -23.00 -24.27
CA MET A 2 63.26 -21.90 -25.24
C MET A 2 63.69 -22.18 -26.69
N ARG A 3 62.75 -21.94 -27.63
CA ARG A 3 63.03 -21.55 -29.01
C ARG A 3 62.32 -20.22 -29.31
N PHE A 4 63.11 -19.16 -29.49
CA PHE A 4 62.67 -17.87 -30.05
C PHE A 4 62.24 -18.05 -31.52
N ARG A 5 61.14 -17.42 -31.93
CA ARG A 5 60.84 -17.14 -33.34
C ARG A 5 60.55 -15.65 -33.55
N ARG A 6 61.12 -15.17 -34.65
CA ARG A 6 61.22 -13.77 -35.10
C ARG A 6 59.88 -13.16 -35.49
N LEU A 7 59.90 -11.84 -35.38
CA LEU A 7 58.97 -10.82 -35.84
C LEU A 7 58.80 -10.81 -37.38
N GLY A 8 57.57 -10.60 -37.84
CA GLY A 8 57.20 -10.32 -39.24
C GLY A 8 55.98 -9.41 -39.25
N ARG A 9 56.13 -8.26 -39.90
CA ARG A 9 55.37 -7.01 -39.78
C ARG A 9 54.29 -6.86 -40.87
N ILE A 10 53.23 -6.09 -40.53
CA ILE A 10 52.42 -5.19 -41.38
C ILE A 10 51.16 -5.75 -42.08
N GLY A 11 50.03 -5.14 -41.72
CA GLY A 11 48.76 -5.11 -42.45
C GLY A 11 47.80 -4.12 -41.79
N PHE A 12 47.97 -2.82 -42.08
CA PHE A 12 47.09 -1.74 -41.66
C PHE A 12 45.87 -1.73 -42.59
N LEU A 13 44.65 -1.90 -42.05
CA LEU A 13 43.43 -1.56 -42.78
C LEU A 13 42.49 -0.79 -41.86
N LEU A 14 42.39 0.50 -42.17
CA LEU A 14 41.45 1.45 -41.62
C LEU A 14 40.10 1.23 -42.33
N ILE A 15 39.06 0.82 -41.61
CA ILE A 15 37.67 0.91 -42.09
C ILE A 15 36.92 1.81 -41.12
N VAL A 16 36.70 3.04 -41.59
CA VAL A 16 35.66 3.95 -41.09
C VAL A 16 34.36 3.53 -41.76
N SER A 17 33.32 3.19 -41.00
CA SER A 17 31.93 3.30 -41.49
C SER A 17 30.89 3.33 -40.38
N VAL A 18 30.35 4.55 -40.25
CA VAL A 18 28.95 4.94 -39.99
C VAL A 18 28.26 4.30 -38.78
N ALA A 19 28.17 5.11 -37.71
CA ALA A 19 27.18 4.96 -36.67
C ALA A 19 25.77 5.04 -37.25
N LEU A 20 25.01 3.93 -37.22
CA LEU A 20 23.56 4.03 -37.20
C LEU A 20 23.13 4.38 -35.78
N LEU A 21 22.62 5.60 -35.67
CA LEU A 21 21.93 6.15 -34.52
C LEU A 21 20.69 5.29 -34.25
N GLY A 22 20.85 4.24 -33.44
CA GLY A 22 19.72 3.57 -32.81
C GLY A 22 19.06 4.58 -31.89
N ALA A 23 17.89 5.09 -32.31
CA ALA A 23 17.03 5.87 -31.45
C ALA A 23 16.89 5.11 -30.14
N ALA A 24 17.34 5.71 -29.04
CA ALA A 24 17.00 5.24 -27.71
C ALA A 24 15.49 5.19 -27.68
N ASP A 25 14.95 3.97 -27.71
CA ASP A 25 13.58 3.69 -27.35
C ASP A 25 13.47 4.22 -25.93
N ARG A 26 12.97 5.46 -25.80
CA ARG A 26 12.50 5.99 -24.52
C ARG A 26 11.27 5.16 -24.24
N GLY A 27 11.53 3.96 -23.71
CA GLY A 27 10.53 2.99 -23.34
C GLY A 27 9.44 3.78 -22.63
N THR A 28 8.29 3.85 -23.28
CA THR A 28 7.13 4.48 -22.68
C THR A 28 6.98 3.80 -21.33
N PRO A 29 6.98 4.52 -20.19
CA PRO A 29 6.84 3.87 -18.91
C PRO A 29 5.62 2.98 -19.01
N ALA A 30 5.83 1.68 -18.76
CA ALA A 30 4.75 0.71 -18.80
C ALA A 30 3.58 1.30 -18.00
N PRO A 31 2.35 1.27 -18.53
CA PRO A 31 1.20 1.81 -17.80
C PRO A 31 1.25 1.25 -16.37
N PRO A 32 1.02 2.09 -15.34
CA PRO A 32 1.15 1.65 -13.96
C PRO A 32 0.37 0.34 -13.82
N ALA A 33 1.06 -0.71 -13.36
CA ALA A 33 0.51 -2.06 -13.34
C ALA A 33 -0.90 -2.02 -12.74
N ALA A 34 -1.93 -2.34 -13.53
CA ALA A 34 -3.30 -2.24 -13.08
C ALA A 34 -3.52 -3.22 -11.92
N GLY A 35 -4.17 -2.74 -10.84
CA GLY A 35 -4.51 -3.57 -9.69
C GLY A 35 -4.03 -2.99 -8.36
N PRO A 36 -4.35 -3.68 -7.25
CA PRO A 36 -4.19 -3.16 -5.91
C PRO A 36 -2.74 -2.77 -5.62
N GLN A 37 -2.57 -1.59 -5.03
CA GLN A 37 -1.25 -1.08 -4.64
C GLN A 37 -1.10 -1.03 -3.13
N GLU A 38 0.12 -1.25 -2.65
CA GLU A 38 0.40 -1.16 -1.23
C GLU A 38 0.23 0.28 -0.74
N VAL A 39 -0.37 0.45 0.43
CA VAL A 39 -0.61 1.74 1.06
C VAL A 39 0.12 1.84 2.39
N THR A 40 0.43 3.07 2.79
CA THR A 40 0.91 3.41 4.12
C THR A 40 -0.05 4.35 4.83
N VAL A 41 -0.14 4.25 6.15
CA VAL A 41 -0.80 5.27 6.97
C VAL A 41 0.05 6.53 6.95
N ALA A 42 -0.40 7.53 6.20
CA ALA A 42 0.26 8.83 6.09
C ALA A 42 -0.03 9.72 7.31
N GLY A 43 -1.20 9.56 7.92
CA GLY A 43 -1.57 10.30 9.12
C GLY A 43 -2.85 9.77 9.77
N LEU A 44 -2.99 10.07 11.06
CA LEU A 44 -4.23 9.94 11.83
C LEU A 44 -4.51 11.31 12.43
N LEU A 45 -5.50 12.00 11.87
CA LEU A 45 -5.83 13.39 12.15
C LEU A 45 -7.13 13.46 12.95
N ILE A 46 -7.33 14.55 13.68
CA ILE A 46 -8.62 14.88 14.29
C ILE A 46 -9.15 16.11 13.55
N ASP A 47 -10.36 16.01 13.00
CA ASP A 47 -11.03 17.18 12.42
C ASP A 47 -11.40 18.16 13.53
N GLU A 48 -10.95 19.41 13.43
CA GLU A 48 -11.10 20.40 14.50
C GLU A 48 -12.56 20.77 14.76
N HIS A 49 -13.41 20.72 13.73
CA HIS A 49 -14.82 21.12 13.83
C HIS A 49 -15.70 20.01 14.38
N THR A 50 -15.51 18.79 13.90
CA THR A 50 -16.34 17.63 14.22
C THR A 50 -15.75 16.77 15.33
N GLN A 51 -14.47 16.99 15.69
CA GLN A 51 -13.69 16.16 16.61
C GLN A 51 -13.63 14.68 16.18
N GLN A 52 -13.88 14.40 14.89
CA GLN A 52 -13.87 13.04 14.36
C GLN A 52 -12.47 12.65 13.89
N PRO A 53 -11.98 11.46 14.29
CA PRO A 53 -10.74 10.93 13.76
C PRO A 53 -10.83 10.59 12.27
N THR A 54 -9.80 10.97 11.53
CA THR A 54 -9.65 10.70 10.11
C THR A 54 -8.30 10.04 9.86
N ILE A 55 -8.31 8.86 9.23
CA ILE A 55 -7.09 8.20 8.77
C ILE A 55 -6.82 8.52 7.31
N VAL A 56 -5.58 8.89 7.01
CA VAL A 56 -5.10 9.17 5.65
C VAL A 56 -4.21 8.02 5.20
N LEU A 57 -4.56 7.42 4.06
CA LEU A 57 -3.80 6.36 3.42
C LEU A 57 -3.19 6.87 2.13
N GLN A 58 -1.91 6.57 1.90
CA GLN A 58 -1.18 6.96 0.69
C GLN A 58 -0.66 5.72 -0.04
N GLY A 59 -0.91 5.65 -1.34
CA GLY A 59 -0.37 4.62 -2.23
C GLY A 59 1.14 4.76 -2.39
N LYS A 60 1.87 3.64 -2.27
CA LYS A 60 3.33 3.64 -2.45
C LYS A 60 3.72 3.85 -3.91
N ARG A 61 2.90 3.38 -4.86
CA ARG A 61 3.17 3.35 -6.30
C ARG A 61 3.05 4.73 -6.95
N ASP A 62 1.94 5.42 -6.74
CA ASP A 62 1.62 6.68 -7.43
C ASP A 62 1.40 7.89 -6.51
N LYS A 63 1.55 7.69 -5.19
CA LYS A 63 1.35 8.72 -4.14
C LYS A 63 -0.06 9.28 -4.04
N ARG A 64 -1.06 8.71 -4.74
CA ARG A 64 -2.47 9.04 -4.51
C ARG A 64 -2.84 8.73 -3.07
N ALA A 65 -3.74 9.53 -2.53
CA ALA A 65 -4.17 9.40 -1.15
C ALA A 65 -5.68 9.52 -1.03
N PHE A 66 -6.25 8.84 -0.05
CA PHE A 66 -7.64 9.01 0.35
C PHE A 66 -7.73 9.03 1.87
N ALA A 67 -8.81 9.65 2.36
CA ALA A 67 -9.09 9.79 3.77
C ALA A 67 -10.37 9.04 4.13
N MET A 68 -10.38 8.43 5.32
CA MET A 68 -11.56 7.77 5.87
C MET A 68 -11.81 8.30 7.28
N VAL A 69 -13.03 8.76 7.53
CA VAL A 69 -13.48 9.04 8.89
C VAL A 69 -13.67 7.72 9.62
N ILE A 70 -13.16 7.62 10.84
CA ILE A 70 -13.29 6.45 11.70
C ILE A 70 -13.74 6.86 13.11
N GLY A 71 -14.26 5.91 13.88
CA GLY A 71 -14.64 6.20 15.26
C GLY A 71 -13.42 6.33 16.20
N PRO A 72 -13.60 6.94 17.39
CA PRO A 72 -12.54 7.06 18.39
C PRO A 72 -11.93 5.73 18.84
N ALA A 73 -12.74 4.67 18.94
CA ALA A 73 -12.29 3.34 19.31
C ALA A 73 -11.39 2.73 18.23
N GLU A 74 -11.78 2.85 16.96
CA GLU A 74 -10.98 2.43 15.81
C GLU A 74 -9.65 3.21 15.75
N ALA A 75 -9.70 4.53 15.95
CA ALA A 75 -8.52 5.38 15.96
C ALA A 75 -7.51 4.95 17.04
N THR A 76 -7.98 4.63 18.24
CA THR A 76 -7.14 4.09 19.32
C THR A 76 -6.56 2.73 18.94
N GLY A 77 -7.38 1.87 18.34
CA GLY A 77 -6.96 0.57 17.81
C GLY A 77 -5.80 0.68 16.82
N ILE A 78 -5.75 1.73 16.01
CA ILE A 78 -4.68 1.98 15.02
C ILE A 78 -3.50 2.76 15.61
N ALA A 79 -3.76 3.75 16.47
CA ALA A 79 -2.74 4.67 16.98
C ALA A 79 -1.67 3.95 17.81
N PHE A 80 -2.08 3.05 18.71
CA PHE A 80 -1.16 2.32 19.58
C PHE A 80 -0.06 1.57 18.81
N PRO A 81 -0.38 0.64 17.89
CA PRO A 81 0.65 -0.08 17.15
C PRO A 81 1.41 0.82 16.18
N LEU A 82 0.77 1.85 15.61
CA LEU A 82 1.44 2.81 14.72
C LEU A 82 2.53 3.59 15.44
N GLN A 83 2.27 3.98 16.70
CA GLN A 83 3.23 4.64 17.58
C GLN A 83 4.16 3.67 18.33
N LYS A 84 4.05 2.36 18.07
CA LYS A 84 4.79 1.30 18.75
C LYS A 84 4.60 1.31 20.27
N LEU A 85 3.41 1.72 20.73
CA LEU A 85 3.02 1.70 22.13
C LEU A 85 2.41 0.35 22.49
N THR A 86 2.77 -0.15 23.67
CA THR A 86 2.22 -1.40 24.23
C THR A 86 1.23 -1.06 25.34
N PRO A 87 -0.05 -1.42 25.21
CA PRO A 87 -1.03 -1.21 26.26
C PRO A 87 -0.77 -2.16 27.45
N PRO A 88 -1.20 -1.81 28.67
CA PRO A 88 -1.00 -2.65 29.87
C PRO A 88 -1.75 -3.98 29.80
N ARG A 89 -2.80 -4.06 28.98
CA ARG A 89 -3.57 -5.27 28.69
C ARG A 89 -3.78 -5.38 27.18
N PRO A 90 -3.83 -6.61 26.62
CA PRO A 90 -4.12 -6.80 25.20
C PRO A 90 -5.45 -6.14 24.81
N LEU A 91 -5.44 -5.36 23.72
CA LEU A 91 -6.65 -4.82 23.11
C LEU A 91 -7.31 -5.89 22.22
N THR A 92 -8.48 -5.57 21.67
CA THR A 92 -9.25 -6.49 20.83
C THR A 92 -8.43 -7.06 19.68
N HIS A 93 -7.69 -6.24 18.94
CA HIS A 93 -6.86 -6.71 17.83
C HIS A 93 -5.68 -7.57 18.29
N ASP A 94 -5.13 -7.33 19.49
CA ASP A 94 -4.08 -8.17 20.08
C ASP A 94 -4.63 -9.56 20.48
N LEU A 95 -5.85 -9.59 21.01
CA LEU A 95 -6.58 -10.83 21.29
C LEU A 95 -6.83 -11.64 20.01
N PHE A 96 -7.27 -11.00 18.92
CA PHE A 96 -7.46 -11.68 17.63
C PHE A 96 -6.16 -12.25 17.07
N LEU A 97 -5.05 -11.51 17.12
CA LEU A 97 -3.76 -12.03 16.65
C LEU A 97 -3.23 -13.17 17.54
N THR A 98 -3.50 -13.11 18.84
CA THR A 98 -3.20 -14.22 19.75
C THR A 98 -4.01 -15.46 19.36
N LEU A 99 -5.30 -15.31 19.08
CA LEU A 99 -6.17 -16.39 18.63
C LEU A 99 -5.69 -16.98 17.29
N PHE A 100 -5.36 -16.13 16.31
CA PHE A 100 -4.80 -16.57 15.03
C PHE A 100 -3.52 -17.40 15.23
N GLY A 101 -2.60 -16.93 16.07
CA GLY A 101 -1.38 -17.67 16.40
C GLY A 101 -1.67 -19.04 17.05
N ARG A 102 -2.64 -19.12 17.98
CA ARG A 102 -3.04 -20.39 18.61
C ARG A 102 -3.68 -21.37 17.63
N LEU A 103 -4.36 -20.86 16.62
CA LEU A 103 -4.99 -21.66 15.56
C LEU A 103 -4.06 -21.88 14.35
N GLN A 104 -2.80 -21.47 14.43
CA GLN A 104 -1.83 -21.55 13.32
C GLN A 104 -2.31 -20.84 12.04
N VAL A 105 -3.04 -19.75 12.22
CA VAL A 105 -3.52 -18.87 11.16
C VAL A 105 -2.59 -17.67 11.07
N THR A 106 -2.18 -17.30 9.86
CA THR A 106 -1.33 -16.12 9.61
C THR A 106 -2.07 -15.10 8.77
N LEU A 107 -2.11 -13.84 9.21
CA LEU A 107 -2.57 -12.74 8.38
C LEU A 107 -1.51 -12.39 7.34
N THR A 108 -1.83 -12.60 6.06
CA THR A 108 -0.88 -12.41 4.95
C THR A 108 -0.93 -11.00 4.36
N LYS A 109 -2.13 -10.43 4.22
CA LYS A 109 -2.35 -9.04 3.77
C LYS A 109 -3.75 -8.58 4.13
N ALA A 110 -3.95 -7.28 4.17
CA ALA A 110 -5.26 -6.64 4.14
C ALA A 110 -5.42 -5.91 2.81
N VAL A 111 -6.62 -5.95 2.22
CA VAL A 111 -6.92 -5.22 0.98
C VAL A 111 -8.18 -4.40 1.19
N ILE A 112 -8.12 -3.09 0.96
CA ILE A 112 -9.28 -2.22 0.86
C ILE A 112 -9.81 -2.39 -0.56
N THR A 113 -10.96 -3.04 -0.69
CA THR A 113 -11.42 -3.63 -1.94
C THR A 113 -12.37 -2.73 -2.71
N ASP A 114 -13.21 -1.95 -2.01
CA ASP A 114 -14.21 -1.13 -2.66
C ASP A 114 -14.70 0.05 -1.79
N LEU A 115 -15.39 0.97 -2.46
CA LEU A 115 -16.16 2.07 -1.87
C LEU A 115 -17.55 2.08 -2.50
N ARG A 116 -18.60 1.93 -1.69
CA ARG A 116 -20.01 1.92 -2.13
C ARG A 116 -20.83 2.73 -1.16
N ASP A 117 -21.64 3.66 -1.65
CA ASP A 117 -22.52 4.49 -0.81
C ASP A 117 -21.79 5.11 0.39
N ASN A 118 -20.62 5.70 0.13
CA ASN A 118 -19.70 6.28 1.13
C ASN A 118 -19.17 5.30 2.19
N THR A 119 -19.32 3.99 1.98
CA THR A 119 -18.83 2.94 2.87
C THR A 119 -17.67 2.19 2.21
N TYR A 120 -16.53 2.18 2.90
CA TYR A 120 -15.36 1.42 2.47
C TYR A 120 -15.42 -0.03 2.94
N TYR A 121 -14.98 -0.94 2.08
CA TYR A 121 -14.92 -2.38 2.33
C TYR A 121 -13.48 -2.87 2.32
N ALA A 122 -13.18 -3.87 3.13
CA ALA A 122 -11.87 -4.50 3.14
C ALA A 122 -11.98 -6.01 3.31
N THR A 123 -10.93 -6.71 2.89
CA THR A 123 -10.80 -8.15 3.04
C THR A 123 -9.45 -8.47 3.67
N LEU A 124 -9.48 -9.29 4.72
CA LEU A 124 -8.32 -9.91 5.31
C LEU A 124 -8.03 -11.21 4.58
N PHE A 125 -6.78 -11.38 4.13
CA PHE A 125 -6.32 -12.63 3.52
C PHE A 125 -5.50 -13.39 4.56
N LEU A 126 -6.01 -14.53 4.99
CA LEU A 126 -5.42 -15.39 5.99
C LEU A 126 -4.86 -16.65 5.33
N SER A 127 -3.78 -17.20 5.88
CA SER A 127 -3.25 -18.51 5.52
C SER A 127 -3.41 -19.46 6.71
N ALA A 128 -4.02 -20.61 6.46
CA ALA A 128 -4.21 -21.68 7.44
C ALA A 128 -3.97 -23.02 6.77
N ASN A 129 -2.99 -23.80 7.25
CA ASN A 129 -2.65 -25.12 6.70
C ASN A 129 -2.44 -25.13 5.17
N GLY A 130 -1.81 -24.10 4.62
CA GLY A 130 -1.56 -23.95 3.18
C GLY A 130 -2.79 -23.51 2.36
N THR A 131 -3.94 -23.29 3.00
CA THR A 131 -5.15 -22.77 2.36
C THR A 131 -5.27 -21.27 2.61
N THR A 132 -5.68 -20.53 1.59
CA THR A 132 -6.03 -19.11 1.71
C THR A 132 -7.49 -18.97 2.11
N LEU A 133 -7.75 -18.17 3.15
CA LEU A 133 -9.08 -17.78 3.59
C LEU A 133 -9.24 -16.28 3.42
N GLU A 134 -10.41 -15.86 2.97
CA GLU A 134 -10.79 -14.47 2.84
C GLU A 134 -11.86 -14.15 3.88
N LEU A 135 -11.65 -13.06 4.62
CA LEU A 135 -12.57 -12.61 5.65
C LEU A 135 -12.95 -11.15 5.38
N ASP A 136 -14.25 -10.91 5.20
CA ASP A 136 -14.79 -9.56 5.11
C ASP A 136 -14.51 -8.78 6.40
N SER A 137 -14.13 -7.51 6.24
CA SER A 137 -13.71 -6.66 7.34
C SER A 137 -14.00 -5.20 7.04
N ARG A 138 -14.28 -4.42 8.09
CA ARG A 138 -14.14 -2.96 8.01
C ARG A 138 -12.66 -2.62 7.76
N PRO A 139 -12.35 -1.56 6.98
CA PRO A 139 -10.98 -1.13 6.76
C PRO A 139 -10.22 -0.79 8.04
N SER A 140 -10.88 -0.16 9.03
CA SER A 140 -10.26 0.20 10.31
C SER A 140 -9.70 -1.01 11.06
N ASP A 141 -10.49 -2.08 11.16
CA ASP A 141 -10.08 -3.34 11.78
C ASP A 141 -8.97 -4.03 10.98
N ALA A 142 -9.09 -4.02 9.65
CA ALA A 142 -8.11 -4.65 8.78
C ALA A 142 -6.73 -3.98 8.89
N ILE A 143 -6.71 -2.65 8.92
CA ILE A 143 -5.50 -1.84 9.12
C ILE A 143 -4.91 -2.08 10.51
N ALA A 144 -5.74 -2.07 11.57
CA ALA A 144 -5.30 -2.28 12.94
C ALA A 144 -4.65 -3.67 13.15
N LEU A 145 -5.18 -4.71 12.51
CA LEU A 145 -4.59 -6.06 12.52
C LEU A 145 -3.31 -6.12 11.69
N ALA A 146 -3.32 -5.56 10.47
CA ALA A 146 -2.18 -5.60 9.56
C ALA A 146 -0.95 -4.90 10.13
N ILE A 147 -1.10 -3.72 10.74
CA ILE A 147 0.01 -2.99 11.36
C ILE A 147 0.65 -3.82 12.49
N ARG A 148 -0.18 -4.42 13.36
CA ARG A 148 0.31 -5.27 14.46
C ARG A 148 1.00 -6.53 13.96
N ALA A 149 0.42 -7.19 12.96
CA ALA A 149 0.96 -8.40 12.35
C ALA A 149 2.15 -8.12 11.43
N LYS A 150 2.47 -6.85 11.15
CA LYS A 150 3.43 -6.42 10.13
C LYS A 150 3.09 -6.98 8.74
N ALA A 151 1.81 -7.14 8.46
CA ALA A 151 1.31 -7.54 7.16
C ALA A 151 1.09 -6.30 6.27
N PRO A 152 1.34 -6.39 4.96
CA PRO A 152 1.09 -5.29 4.04
C PRO A 152 -0.41 -4.98 3.93
N VAL A 153 -0.73 -3.70 3.78
CA VAL A 153 -2.07 -3.19 3.46
C VAL A 153 -2.06 -2.73 2.01
N PHE A 154 -3.06 -3.14 1.25
CA PHE A 154 -3.28 -2.71 -0.13
C PHE A 154 -4.60 -1.96 -0.27
N ALA A 155 -4.72 -1.17 -1.32
CA ALA A 155 -5.99 -0.63 -1.78
C ALA A 155 -6.13 -0.82 -3.29
N GLU A 156 -7.32 -1.23 -3.73
CA GLU A 156 -7.66 -1.32 -5.15
C GLU A 156 -7.66 0.06 -5.81
N ASP A 157 -7.23 0.14 -7.07
CA ASP A 157 -7.19 1.42 -7.81
C ASP A 157 -8.55 2.13 -7.82
N ARG A 158 -9.63 1.35 -7.97
CA ARG A 158 -11.01 1.84 -7.94
C ARG A 158 -11.37 2.58 -6.65
N VAL A 159 -10.71 2.26 -5.53
CA VAL A 159 -10.96 2.91 -4.24
C VAL A 159 -10.46 4.35 -4.30
N PHE A 160 -9.26 4.56 -4.83
CA PHE A 160 -8.72 5.91 -5.07
C PHE A 160 -9.62 6.68 -6.04
N ASP A 161 -9.97 6.07 -7.18
CA ASP A 161 -10.79 6.73 -8.22
C ASP A 161 -12.17 7.17 -7.69
N LYS A 162 -12.77 6.39 -6.79
CA LYS A 162 -14.06 6.72 -6.17
C LYS A 162 -13.90 7.75 -5.06
N ALA A 163 -12.84 7.65 -4.25
CA ALA A 163 -12.58 8.58 -3.16
C ALA A 163 -12.29 9.99 -3.66
N GLU A 164 -11.58 10.15 -4.80
CA GLU A 164 -11.34 11.44 -5.45
C GLU A 164 -12.63 12.15 -5.88
N ARG A 165 -13.70 11.39 -6.14
CA ARG A 165 -15.01 11.92 -6.55
C ARG A 165 -15.89 12.31 -5.38
N LEU A 166 -15.50 11.94 -4.15
CA LEU A 166 -16.16 12.46 -2.97
C LEU A 166 -15.70 13.90 -2.76
N PRO A 167 -16.62 14.87 -2.65
CA PRO A 167 -16.22 16.21 -2.26
C PRO A 167 -15.46 16.14 -0.95
N SER A 168 -14.23 16.66 -0.93
CA SER A 168 -13.44 16.91 0.27
C SER A 168 -14.20 17.92 1.13
N GLY A 169 -15.13 17.42 1.94
CA GLY A 169 -16.02 18.21 2.77
C GLY A 169 -17.47 18.20 2.27
N SER A 170 -18.22 17.16 2.63
CA SER A 170 -19.67 17.29 2.82
C SER A 170 -19.97 17.60 4.28
N SER A 171 -19.55 18.79 4.73
CA SER A 171 -20.30 19.58 5.70
C SER A 171 -20.88 20.77 4.94
N GLY A 172 -22.06 20.55 4.35
CA GLY A 172 -22.80 21.65 3.74
C GLY A 172 -23.23 22.67 4.80
N SER A 173 -22.77 23.92 4.68
CA SER A 173 -23.69 25.03 4.37
C SER A 173 -22.94 26.33 4.09
N GLY A 174 -23.13 26.84 2.89
CA GLY A 174 -23.13 28.25 2.55
C GLY A 174 -24.02 28.42 1.31
N PRO A 175 -24.60 29.59 1.00
CA PRO A 175 -24.74 30.81 1.81
C PRO A 175 -26.22 31.10 2.15
N ARG A 176 -26.47 31.88 3.21
CA ARG A 176 -27.68 32.72 3.28
C ARG A 176 -27.24 34.13 3.66
N ILE A 177 -27.26 34.97 2.63
CA ILE A 177 -27.37 36.45 2.55
C ILE A 177 -27.11 37.22 3.84
#